data_AF-A0A3D3FDD1-F1
#
_entry.id   AF-A0A3D3FDD1-F1
#
_cell.length_a   1.000
_cell.length_b   1.000
_cell.length_c   1.000
_cell.angle_alpha   90.00
_cell.angle_beta   90.00
_cell.angle_gamma   90.00
#
_symmetry.space_group_name_H-M   'P 1'
#
loop_
_entity.id
_entity.type
_entity.pdbx_description
1 polymer ?
#
loop_
_entity_poly.entity_id
_entity_poly.type
_entity_poly.pdbx_seq_one_letter_code
_entity_poly.pdbx_strand_id
1 'polypeptide(L)'
;MKVPSLIYKAVCISFFVMLAFACNDNLEKIGFSIQPDGEGLAMNVDTLTLSAETVQVDSIFSRTKYPVLGEYVDPVFGSIKSDYMGEFYLPEGIGFHDDVRAIDSVRLLVSYTSIIGDSLSPMQVLVYGLNKQLPNNNYTNVSPDEYYQSPELGSATFTGKNAVYRKEAYYTSAYTVDTMLIYEIGVKLPLELG
;
A
#
# COMPACT_ATOMS: atom_id res chain seq x y z
N MET A 1 15.77 -69.80 -57.46
CA MET A 1 16.07 -70.26 -56.07
C MET A 1 15.01 -69.64 -55.16
N LYS A 2 14.03 -70.42 -54.66
CA LYS A 2 12.91 -69.91 -53.86
C LYS A 2 13.34 -69.82 -52.40
N VAL A 3 13.52 -68.62 -51.86
CA VAL A 3 13.77 -68.41 -50.43
C VAL A 3 12.51 -68.86 -49.67
N PRO A 4 12.61 -69.76 -48.67
CA PRO A 4 11.42 -70.25 -47.97
C PRO A 4 10.72 -69.07 -47.26
N SER A 5 9.37 -69.07 -47.30
CA SER A 5 8.55 -67.93 -46.87
C SER A 5 8.75 -67.52 -45.41
N LEU A 6 9.32 -68.42 -44.61
CA LEU A 6 9.62 -68.21 -43.20
C LEU A 6 10.82 -67.27 -42.99
N ILE A 7 11.81 -67.30 -43.88
CA ILE A 7 13.05 -66.51 -43.73
C ILE A 7 12.80 -65.03 -44.02
N TYR A 8 12.03 -64.70 -45.08
CA TYR A 8 11.72 -63.29 -45.33
C TYR A 8 10.85 -62.69 -44.22
N LYS A 9 9.93 -63.48 -43.63
CA LYS A 9 9.12 -63.05 -42.49
C LYS A 9 9.98 -62.79 -41.25
N ALA A 10 10.96 -63.65 -40.97
CA ALA A 10 11.90 -63.46 -39.87
C ALA A 10 12.76 -62.19 -40.05
N VAL A 11 13.25 -61.92 -41.27
CA VAL A 11 14.01 -60.71 -41.59
C VAL A 11 13.14 -59.46 -41.47
N CYS A 12 11.90 -59.49 -41.97
CA CYS A 12 10.96 -58.37 -41.81
C CYS A 12 10.62 -58.09 -40.35
N ILE A 13 10.43 -59.14 -39.53
CA ILE A 13 10.18 -58.98 -38.09
C ILE A 13 11.40 -58.39 -37.39
N SER A 14 12.61 -58.87 -37.69
CA SER A 14 13.85 -58.32 -37.13
C SER A 14 14.04 -56.83 -37.50
N PHE A 15 13.76 -56.46 -38.75
CA PHE A 15 13.83 -55.08 -39.21
C PHE A 15 12.80 -54.18 -38.51
N PHE A 16 11.58 -54.70 -38.31
CA PHE A 16 10.52 -53.97 -37.60
C PHE A 16 10.83 -53.78 -36.12
N VAL A 17 11.47 -54.76 -35.48
CA VAL A 17 11.94 -54.64 -34.09
C VAL A 17 13.04 -53.59 -33.98
N MET A 18 13.99 -53.53 -34.92
CA MET A 18 15.02 -52.48 -34.91
C MET A 18 14.43 -51.08 -35.07
N LEU A 19 13.42 -50.91 -35.93
CA LEU A 19 12.71 -49.63 -36.08
C LEU A 19 11.95 -49.22 -34.81
N ALA A 20 11.41 -50.17 -34.05
CA ALA A 20 10.69 -49.90 -32.81
C ALA A 20 11.60 -49.48 -31.64
N PHE A 21 12.88 -49.86 -31.64
CA PHE A 21 13.86 -49.46 -30.62
C PHE A 21 14.81 -48.33 -31.05
N ALA A 22 14.74 -47.89 -32.31
CA ALA A 22 15.61 -46.83 -32.83
C ALA A 22 15.17 -45.40 -32.44
N CYS A 23 13.92 -45.21 -32.03
CA CYS A 23 13.43 -43.91 -31.54
C CYS A 23 13.59 -43.84 -30.01
N ASN A 24 14.80 -43.54 -29.56
CA ASN A 24 15.00 -42.99 -28.23
C ASN A 24 15.20 -41.46 -28.38
N ASP A 25 14.10 -40.73 -28.52
CA ASP A 25 14.05 -39.25 -28.60
C ASP A 25 14.29 -38.59 -27.22
N ASN A 26 15.17 -39.17 -26.41
CA ASN A 26 15.49 -38.58 -25.12
C ASN A 26 16.41 -37.38 -25.34
N LEU A 27 15.79 -36.21 -25.51
CA LEU A 27 16.39 -34.90 -25.67
C LEU A 27 17.00 -34.35 -24.35
N GLU A 28 17.30 -35.21 -23.37
CA GLU A 28 17.77 -34.81 -22.04
C GLU A 28 19.12 -34.06 -22.08
N LYS A 29 19.86 -34.17 -23.19
CA LYS A 29 21.21 -33.61 -23.35
C LYS A 29 21.32 -32.57 -24.46
N ILE A 30 20.33 -31.70 -24.63
CA ILE A 30 20.46 -30.58 -25.58
C ILE A 30 20.04 -29.27 -24.91
N GLY A 31 20.97 -28.34 -24.79
CA GLY A 31 20.78 -27.03 -24.14
C GLY A 31 21.36 -26.97 -22.73
N PHE A 32 20.77 -26.12 -21.88
CA PHE A 32 21.25 -25.84 -20.51
C PHE A 32 21.31 -27.07 -19.58
N SER A 33 20.75 -28.21 -19.99
CA SER A 33 20.80 -29.49 -19.26
C SER A 33 22.04 -30.34 -19.54
N ILE A 34 22.90 -29.94 -20.48
CA ILE A 34 24.23 -30.58 -20.69
C ILE A 34 25.17 -30.21 -19.54
N GLN A 35 24.92 -29.07 -18.89
CA GLN A 35 25.73 -28.57 -17.81
C GLN A 35 25.44 -29.40 -16.54
N PRO A 36 26.45 -30.04 -15.94
CA PRO A 36 26.29 -30.78 -14.69
C PRO A 36 25.65 -29.89 -13.61
N ASP A 37 24.84 -30.50 -12.73
CA ASP A 37 24.33 -29.82 -11.54
C ASP A 37 25.51 -29.21 -10.75
N GLY A 38 25.56 -27.88 -10.70
CA GLY A 38 26.63 -27.14 -10.02
C GLY A 38 27.59 -26.36 -10.94
N GLU A 39 27.56 -26.56 -12.26
CA GLU A 39 28.41 -25.81 -13.20
C GLU A 39 27.74 -24.54 -13.77
N GLY A 40 26.58 -24.16 -13.20
CA GLY A 40 25.93 -22.85 -13.39
C GLY A 40 26.94 -21.71 -13.40
N LEU A 41 27.07 -20.95 -14.49
CA LEU A 41 27.72 -19.64 -14.44
C LEU A 41 26.87 -18.73 -13.56
N ALA A 42 27.10 -18.80 -12.25
CA ALA A 42 26.54 -17.91 -11.27
C ALA A 42 27.31 -16.60 -11.38
N MET A 43 26.70 -15.58 -12.00
CA MET A 43 27.19 -14.21 -11.88
C MET A 43 26.98 -13.76 -10.43
N ASN A 44 27.98 -14.00 -9.59
CA ASN A 44 28.04 -13.44 -8.25
C ASN A 44 28.52 -11.99 -8.40
N VAL A 45 27.63 -11.03 -8.17
CA VAL A 45 28.00 -9.62 -8.08
C VAL A 45 28.65 -9.44 -6.72
N ASP A 46 29.99 -9.37 -6.69
CA ASP A 46 30.78 -9.26 -5.46
C ASP A 46 30.53 -7.94 -4.72
N THR A 47 30.44 -6.82 -5.43
CA THR A 47 30.21 -5.51 -4.83
C THR A 47 29.41 -4.61 -5.76
N LEU A 48 28.22 -4.21 -5.32
CA LEU A 48 27.42 -3.17 -5.95
C LEU A 48 27.73 -1.84 -5.25
N THR A 49 28.37 -0.90 -5.95
CA THR A 49 28.60 0.45 -5.41
C THR A 49 27.34 1.28 -5.59
N LEU A 50 26.64 1.55 -4.50
CA LEU A 50 25.49 2.45 -4.47
C LEU A 50 25.96 3.84 -4.03
N SER A 51 25.69 4.85 -4.86
CA SER A 51 25.87 6.26 -4.50
C SER A 51 24.49 6.88 -4.34
N ALA A 52 24.23 7.46 -3.18
CA ALA A 52 23.01 8.21 -2.90
C ALA A 52 23.41 9.62 -2.44
N GLU A 53 22.71 10.63 -2.94
CA GLU A 53 22.87 12.02 -2.54
C GLU A 53 21.51 12.61 -2.16
N THR A 54 21.50 13.50 -1.19
CA THR A 54 20.31 14.26 -0.81
C THR A 54 20.27 15.54 -1.62
N VAL A 55 19.26 15.69 -2.46
CA VAL A 55 19.02 16.91 -3.23
C VAL A 55 17.90 17.69 -2.57
N GLN A 56 18.14 18.97 -2.28
CA GLN A 56 17.11 19.87 -1.82
C GLN A 56 16.15 20.17 -2.98
N VAL A 57 14.86 19.93 -2.76
CA VAL A 57 13.80 20.21 -3.74
C VAL A 57 12.87 21.29 -3.19
N ASP A 58 12.40 22.19 -4.06
CA ASP A 58 11.57 23.33 -3.65
C ASP A 58 10.20 22.91 -3.10
N SER A 59 9.63 21.84 -3.65
CA SER A 59 8.35 21.31 -3.22
C SER A 59 8.20 19.84 -3.61
N ILE A 60 7.43 19.09 -2.82
CA ILE A 60 7.13 17.68 -3.08
C ILE A 60 5.66 17.58 -3.42
N PHE A 61 5.31 16.67 -4.33
CA PHE A 61 3.91 16.39 -4.66
C PHE A 61 3.22 15.73 -3.45
N SER A 62 2.18 16.36 -2.90
CA SER A 62 1.53 16.04 -1.63
C SER A 62 0.48 14.91 -1.74
N ARG A 63 0.74 13.88 -2.56
CA ARG A 63 -0.16 12.71 -2.71
C ARG A 63 0.49 11.45 -2.15
N THR A 64 -0.02 10.97 -1.03
CA THR A 64 0.46 9.75 -0.37
C THR A 64 -0.67 8.78 -0.05
N LYS A 65 -0.35 7.48 -0.06
CA LYS A 65 -1.23 6.43 0.48
C LYS A 65 -1.08 6.25 2.00
N TYR A 66 -0.01 6.79 2.56
CA TYR A 66 0.35 6.65 3.98
C TYR A 66 0.49 8.04 4.60
N PRO A 67 -0.64 8.75 4.82
CA PRO A 67 -0.64 10.03 5.50
C PRO A 67 -0.23 9.86 6.97
N VAL A 68 0.69 10.71 7.45
CA VAL A 68 1.09 10.79 8.87
C VAL A 68 0.58 12.10 9.46
N LEU A 69 -0.02 12.07 10.65
CA LEU A 69 -0.47 13.24 11.40
C LEU A 69 0.33 13.32 12.70
N GLY A 70 0.80 14.52 13.05
CA GLY A 70 1.53 14.77 14.29
C GLY A 70 3.00 15.09 14.07
N GLU A 71 3.79 14.91 15.12
CA GLU A 71 5.20 15.28 15.15
C GLU A 71 6.05 14.10 15.62
N TYR A 72 7.18 13.86 14.97
CA TYR A 72 8.17 12.88 15.40
C TYR A 72 9.59 13.41 15.18
N VAL A 73 10.53 12.89 15.96
CA VAL A 73 11.94 13.27 15.87
C VAL A 73 12.70 12.19 15.12
N ASP A 74 13.27 12.55 13.98
CA ASP A 74 14.21 11.73 13.23
C ASP A 74 15.66 12.05 13.69
N PRO A 75 16.50 11.02 13.94
CA PRO A 75 17.88 11.24 14.37
C PRO A 75 18.76 12.01 13.37
N VAL A 76 18.42 11.97 12.08
CA VAL A 76 19.18 12.61 10.99
C VAL A 76 18.54 13.95 10.61
N PHE A 77 17.21 14.00 10.49
CA PHE A 77 16.49 15.17 9.95
C PHE A 77 15.92 16.10 11.04
N GLY A 78 15.98 15.72 12.31
CA GLY A 78 15.43 16.50 13.41
C GLY A 78 13.91 16.33 13.55
N SER A 79 13.22 17.36 14.05
CA SER A 79 11.77 17.28 14.25
C SER A 79 11.02 17.45 12.93
N ILE A 80 10.16 16.49 12.62
CA ILE A 80 9.28 16.50 11.46
C ILE A 80 7.84 16.60 11.98
N LYS A 81 7.16 17.67 11.58
CA LYS A 81 5.74 17.90 11.89
C LYS A 81 4.90 17.80 10.62
N SER A 82 3.74 17.16 10.74
CA SER A 82 2.78 16.96 9.66
C SER A 82 1.38 17.33 10.09
N ASP A 83 0.77 18.25 9.34
CA ASP A 83 -0.57 18.80 9.54
C ASP A 83 -1.41 18.61 8.25
N TYR A 84 -2.73 18.72 8.34
CA TYR A 84 -3.65 18.55 7.21
C TYR A 84 -4.51 19.78 6.97
N MET A 85 -4.72 20.08 5.70
CA MET A 85 -5.66 21.10 5.23
C MET A 85 -6.51 20.47 4.15
N GLY A 86 -7.83 20.64 4.24
CA GLY A 86 -8.75 20.04 3.29
C GLY A 86 -10.14 20.65 3.35
N GLU A 87 -10.85 20.54 2.24
CA GLU A 87 -12.24 20.91 2.10
C GLU A 87 -13.11 19.65 2.08
N PHE A 88 -14.28 19.71 2.70
CA PHE A 88 -15.25 18.61 2.66
C PHE A 88 -16.23 18.83 1.51
N TYR A 89 -16.40 17.82 0.67
CA TYR A 89 -17.39 17.82 -0.41
C TYR A 89 -18.55 16.89 -0.05
N LEU A 90 -19.79 17.39 -0.16
CA LEU A 90 -20.99 16.58 -0.05
C LEU A 90 -21.39 16.07 -1.45
N PRO A 91 -21.45 14.75 -1.70
CA PRO A 91 -21.86 14.23 -2.99
C PRO A 91 -23.28 14.66 -3.37
N GLU A 92 -23.52 14.86 -4.67
CA GLU A 92 -24.86 15.17 -5.18
C GLU A 92 -25.85 14.05 -4.85
N GLY A 93 -27.05 14.42 -4.37
CA GLY A 93 -28.10 13.47 -4.00
C GLY A 93 -27.94 12.84 -2.62
N ILE A 94 -26.88 13.17 -1.87
CA ILE A 94 -26.76 12.83 -0.45
C ILE A 94 -27.21 14.04 0.36
N GLY A 95 -28.22 13.83 1.21
CA GLY A 95 -28.73 14.83 2.14
C GLY A 95 -29.29 14.17 3.39
N PHE A 96 -29.68 14.99 4.35
CA PHE A 96 -30.45 14.52 5.49
C PHE A 96 -31.82 14.01 5.02
N HIS A 97 -32.36 13.00 5.72
CA HIS A 97 -33.72 12.53 5.46
C HIS A 97 -34.74 13.63 5.77
N ASP A 98 -35.90 13.62 5.09
CA ASP A 98 -36.94 14.64 5.21
C ASP A 98 -37.53 14.77 6.62
N ASP A 99 -37.37 13.75 7.48
CA ASP A 99 -37.83 13.73 8.86
C ASP A 99 -36.83 14.35 9.86
N VAL A 100 -35.62 14.70 9.41
CA VAL A 100 -34.61 15.37 10.24
C VAL A 100 -35.04 16.81 10.51
N ARG A 101 -35.35 17.11 11.77
CA ARG A 101 -35.82 18.44 12.20
C ARG A 101 -34.70 19.40 12.60
N ALA A 102 -33.60 18.87 13.12
CA ALA A 102 -32.47 19.66 13.60
C ALA A 102 -31.21 18.79 13.68
N ILE A 103 -30.06 19.43 13.51
CA ILE A 103 -28.75 18.83 13.77
C ILE A 103 -28.49 18.94 15.28
N ASP A 104 -28.15 17.84 15.93
CA ASP A 104 -27.86 17.81 17.37
C ASP A 104 -26.37 18.03 17.69
N SER A 105 -25.49 17.63 16.77
CA SER A 105 -24.05 17.69 16.94
C SER A 105 -23.31 17.51 15.61
N VAL A 106 -22.17 18.19 15.48
CA VAL A 106 -21.23 18.02 14.37
C VAL A 106 -19.90 17.53 14.95
N ARG A 107 -19.29 16.54 14.29
CA ARG A 107 -18.00 15.98 14.70
C ARG A 107 -17.09 15.76 13.51
N LEU A 108 -15.83 16.17 13.64
CA LEU A 108 -14.77 15.74 12.75
C LEU A 108 -14.17 14.44 13.30
N LEU A 109 -14.08 13.41 12.46
CA LEU A 109 -13.49 12.13 12.81
C LEU A 109 -12.18 11.94 12.03
N VAL A 110 -11.08 11.79 12.76
CA VAL A 110 -9.79 11.36 12.19
C VAL A 110 -9.61 9.88 12.52
N SER A 111 -9.54 9.04 11.50
CA SER A 111 -9.33 7.59 11.65
C SER A 111 -7.89 7.20 11.37
N TYR A 112 -7.33 6.30 12.18
CA TYR A 112 -5.98 5.78 11.99
C TYR A 112 -5.88 4.30 12.39
N THR A 113 -4.94 3.57 11.77
CA THR A 113 -4.71 2.14 12.02
C THR A 113 -3.37 1.84 12.67
N SER A 114 -2.44 2.81 12.64
CA SER A 114 -1.09 2.65 13.18
C SER A 114 -0.63 3.93 13.86
N ILE A 115 0.29 3.78 14.80
CA ILE A 115 0.99 4.87 15.49
C ILE A 115 2.49 4.59 15.50
N ILE A 116 3.27 5.66 15.45
CA ILE A 116 4.72 5.64 15.67
C ILE A 116 5.00 6.32 17.03
N GLY A 117 5.87 5.72 17.85
CA GLY A 117 6.26 6.26 19.14
C GLY A 117 5.50 5.68 20.34
N ASP A 118 5.38 6.45 21.41
CA ASP A 118 4.75 6.01 22.66
C ASP A 118 3.21 6.12 22.57
N SER A 119 2.57 4.95 22.54
CA SER A 119 1.11 4.84 22.48
C SER A 119 0.35 5.36 23.72
N LEU A 120 1.03 5.57 24.85
CA LEU A 120 0.42 6.07 26.09
C LEU A 120 0.63 7.57 26.29
N SER A 121 1.50 8.19 25.49
CA SER A 121 1.74 9.62 25.55
C SER A 121 0.50 10.40 25.09
N PRO A 122 0.04 11.41 25.86
CA PRO A 122 -1.10 12.23 25.49
C PRO A 122 -0.73 13.18 24.35
N MET A 123 -1.59 13.25 23.34
CA MET A 123 -1.49 14.10 22.16
C MET A 123 -2.75 14.96 22.05
N GLN A 124 -2.63 16.12 21.40
CA GLN A 124 -3.77 17.03 21.14
C GLN A 124 -3.91 17.28 19.64
N VAL A 125 -5.14 17.16 19.14
CA VAL A 125 -5.53 17.64 17.81
C VAL A 125 -6.33 18.93 17.97
N LEU A 126 -5.99 19.92 17.17
CA LEU A 126 -6.68 21.19 17.03
C LEU A 126 -7.25 21.29 15.62
N VAL A 127 -8.49 21.75 15.50
CA VAL A 127 -9.18 21.91 14.21
C VAL A 127 -9.46 23.39 14.00
N TYR A 128 -8.99 23.94 12.90
CA TYR A 128 -9.20 25.34 12.53
C TYR A 128 -10.11 25.43 11.30
N GLY A 129 -10.91 26.50 11.25
CA GLY A 129 -11.72 26.81 10.07
C GLY A 129 -10.86 27.42 8.97
N LEU A 130 -11.05 26.95 7.74
CA LEU A 130 -10.41 27.55 6.58
C LEU A 130 -11.19 28.81 6.16
N ASN A 131 -10.48 29.90 5.89
CA ASN A 131 -11.07 31.19 5.49
C ASN A 131 -10.92 31.51 3.99
N LYS A 132 -10.25 30.63 3.24
CA LYS A 132 -9.96 30.76 1.81
C LYS A 132 -10.09 29.40 1.15
N GLN A 133 -10.50 29.41 -0.11
CA GLN A 133 -10.47 28.22 -0.95
C GLN A 133 -9.02 27.75 -1.14
N LEU A 134 -8.80 26.44 -1.04
CA LEU A 134 -7.49 25.85 -1.26
C LEU A 134 -7.09 25.96 -2.74
N PRO A 135 -5.82 26.27 -3.04
CA PRO A 135 -5.36 26.31 -4.42
C PRO A 135 -5.43 24.91 -5.02
N ASN A 136 -5.70 24.83 -6.32
CA ASN A 136 -5.59 23.58 -7.08
C ASN A 136 -4.11 23.24 -7.35
N ASN A 137 -3.33 23.13 -6.28
CA ASN A 137 -1.91 22.83 -6.28
C ASN A 137 -1.64 21.68 -5.30
N ASN A 138 -1.18 20.55 -5.82
CA ASN A 138 -0.90 19.35 -5.03
C ASN A 138 0.57 19.30 -4.60
N TYR A 139 1.16 20.42 -4.21
CA TYR A 139 2.56 20.50 -3.78
C TYR A 139 2.66 21.09 -2.38
N THR A 140 3.69 20.70 -1.63
CA THR A 140 3.89 21.04 -0.21
C THR A 140 4.36 22.48 0.06
N ASN A 141 4.49 23.32 -0.96
CA ASN A 141 4.98 24.70 -0.82
C ASN A 141 3.88 25.72 -0.47
N VAL A 142 2.77 25.26 0.09
CA VAL A 142 1.67 26.14 0.55
C VAL A 142 1.89 26.45 2.03
N SER A 143 1.83 27.73 2.40
CA SER A 143 1.92 28.16 3.80
C SER A 143 0.54 28.03 4.49
N PRO A 144 0.37 27.18 5.51
CA PRO A 144 -0.91 27.00 6.19
C PRO A 144 -1.45 28.27 6.85
N ASP A 145 -0.57 29.11 7.38
CA ASP A 145 -0.89 30.34 8.13
C ASP A 145 -1.73 31.34 7.31
N GLU A 146 -1.73 31.22 6.00
CA GLU A 146 -2.51 32.07 5.11
C GLU A 146 -3.98 31.66 4.97
N TYR A 147 -4.36 30.46 5.42
CA TYR A 147 -5.65 29.81 5.11
C TYR A 147 -6.52 29.54 6.33
N TYR A 148 -6.03 29.74 7.55
CA TYR A 148 -6.82 29.57 8.76
C TYR A 148 -6.81 30.82 9.63
N GLN A 149 -7.81 30.95 10.50
CA GLN A 149 -7.86 31.99 11.52
C GLN A 149 -8.08 31.36 12.89
N SER A 150 -7.52 31.99 13.91
CA SER A 150 -7.84 31.70 15.32
C SER A 150 -9.17 32.37 15.71
N PRO A 151 -9.93 31.81 16.66
CA PRO A 151 -9.63 30.61 17.45
C PRO A 151 -9.90 29.30 16.70
N GLU A 152 -9.43 28.19 17.25
CA GLU A 152 -9.80 26.85 16.81
C GLU A 152 -11.32 26.61 16.89
N LEU A 153 -11.85 25.82 15.95
CA LEU A 153 -13.24 25.36 15.96
C LEU A 153 -13.48 24.29 17.03
N GLY A 154 -12.45 23.51 17.33
CA GLY A 154 -12.54 22.44 18.32
C GLY A 154 -11.19 21.79 18.58
N SER A 155 -11.11 21.05 19.67
CA SER A 155 -9.94 20.27 20.04
C SER A 155 -10.32 18.94 20.68
N ALA A 156 -9.41 17.97 20.61
CA ALA A 156 -9.52 16.71 21.32
C ALA A 156 -8.14 16.23 21.79
N THR A 157 -8.10 15.66 22.98
CA THR A 157 -6.92 14.94 23.50
C THR A 157 -7.11 13.45 23.30
N PHE A 158 -6.05 12.76 22.88
CA PHE A 158 -6.06 11.32 22.65
C PHE A 158 -4.70 10.72 23.01
N THR A 159 -4.63 9.39 23.08
CA THR A 159 -3.39 8.62 23.14
C THR A 159 -3.36 7.66 21.97
N GLY A 160 -2.18 7.16 21.58
CA GLY A 160 -2.08 6.20 20.48
C GLY A 160 -2.90 4.93 20.67
N LYS A 161 -2.93 4.40 21.90
CA LYS A 161 -3.80 3.31 22.32
C LYS A 161 -5.17 3.86 22.70
N ASN A 162 -5.79 4.58 21.78
CA ASN A 162 -7.08 5.22 21.99
C ASN A 162 -8.15 4.17 22.32
N ALA A 163 -9.01 4.47 23.28
CA ALA A 163 -10.10 3.58 23.70
C ALA A 163 -11.26 3.57 22.69
N VAL A 164 -11.36 4.61 21.85
CA VAL A 164 -12.38 4.72 20.81
C VAL A 164 -11.85 4.09 19.52
N TYR A 165 -12.39 2.92 19.17
CA TYR A 165 -12.06 2.21 17.95
C TYR A 165 -13.27 1.43 17.42
N ARG A 166 -13.27 1.18 16.11
CA ARG A 166 -14.18 0.26 15.43
C ARG A 166 -13.41 -0.93 14.86
N LYS A 167 -14.12 -2.03 14.64
CA LYS A 167 -13.61 -3.23 13.97
C LYS A 167 -14.10 -3.22 12.53
N GLU A 168 -13.18 -3.39 11.59
CA GLU A 168 -13.51 -3.48 10.17
C GLU A 168 -12.98 -4.81 9.59
N ALA A 169 -13.86 -5.53 8.89
CA ALA A 169 -13.52 -6.81 8.29
C ALA A 169 -12.95 -6.61 6.89
N TYR A 170 -11.88 -7.31 6.55
CA TYR A 170 -11.25 -7.26 5.24
C TYR A 170 -10.88 -8.66 4.74
N TYR A 171 -10.80 -8.82 3.41
CA TYR A 171 -10.41 -10.08 2.79
C TYR A 171 -8.89 -10.16 2.63
N THR A 172 -8.30 -11.26 3.09
CA THR A 172 -6.88 -11.54 2.89
C THR A 172 -6.63 -12.11 1.50
N SER A 173 -5.37 -12.16 1.06
CA SER A 173 -4.96 -12.83 -0.18
C SER A 173 -5.28 -14.33 -0.19
N ALA A 174 -5.54 -14.93 0.98
CA ALA A 174 -5.98 -16.32 1.11
C ALA A 174 -7.51 -16.47 1.09
N TYR A 175 -8.26 -15.41 0.72
CA TYR A 175 -9.72 -15.35 0.72
C TYR A 175 -10.35 -15.66 2.08
N THR A 176 -9.61 -15.42 3.16
CA THR A 176 -10.14 -15.47 4.53
C THR A 176 -10.55 -14.06 4.96
N VAL A 177 -11.51 -13.98 5.89
CA VAL A 177 -11.90 -12.72 6.51
C VAL A 177 -11.05 -12.51 7.76
N ASP A 178 -10.34 -11.38 7.81
CA ASP A 178 -9.63 -10.92 9.00
C ASP A 178 -10.21 -9.57 9.47
N THR A 179 -9.90 -9.17 10.70
CA THR A 179 -10.43 -7.95 11.31
C THR A 179 -9.30 -7.01 11.70
N MET A 180 -9.38 -5.75 11.25
CA MET A 180 -8.49 -4.68 11.71
C MET A 180 -9.19 -3.75 12.70
N LEU A 181 -8.41 -3.18 13.61
CA LEU A 181 -8.85 -2.10 14.49
C LEU A 181 -8.59 -0.76 13.80
N ILE A 182 -9.61 0.07 13.75
CA ILE A 182 -9.53 1.46 13.30
C ILE A 182 -9.83 2.35 14.48
N TYR A 183 -8.83 3.09 14.92
CA TYR A 183 -8.95 4.05 16.01
C TYR A 183 -9.51 5.37 15.49
N GLU A 184 -10.27 6.07 16.33
CA GLU A 184 -10.96 7.30 15.95
C GLU A 184 -10.71 8.43 16.94
N ILE A 185 -10.32 9.58 16.41
CA ILE A 185 -10.21 10.84 17.17
C ILE A 185 -11.42 11.67 16.77
N GLY A 186 -12.38 11.81 17.70
CA GLY A 186 -13.57 12.61 17.50
C GLY A 186 -13.44 14.00 18.08
N VAL A 187 -13.39 15.00 17.22
CA VAL A 187 -13.40 16.42 17.61
C VAL A 187 -14.82 16.95 17.46
N LYS A 188 -15.39 17.50 18.54
CA LYS A 188 -16.68 18.20 18.46
C LYS A 188 -16.47 19.54 17.78
N LEU A 189 -17.34 19.85 16.82
CA LEU A 189 -17.36 21.12 16.10
C LEU A 189 -18.61 21.93 16.45
N PRO A 190 -18.61 23.25 16.21
CA PRO A 190 -19.81 24.08 16.30
C PRO A 190 -20.90 23.60 15.32
N LEU A 191 -22.16 23.87 15.66
CA LEU A 191 -23.30 23.54 14.79
C LEU A 191 -23.36 24.42 13.53
N GLU A 192 -22.82 25.63 13.63
CA GLU A 192 -22.75 26.60 12.55
C GLU A 192 -21.28 26.96 12.32
N LEU A 193 -20.83 26.85 11.07
CA LEU A 193 -19.46 27.12 10.65
C LEU A 193 -19.37 28.47 9.91
N GLY A 194 -19.98 29.52 10.49
CA GLY A 194 -19.94 30.89 9.95
C GLY A 194 -20.78 31.13 8.70
#